data_AF-A0A3N2RIU6-F1
#
_entry.id   AF-A0A3N2RIU6-F1
#
_cell.length_a   1.000
_cell.length_b   1.000
_cell.length_c   1.000
_cell.angle_alpha   90.00
_cell.angle_beta   90.00
_cell.angle_gamma   90.00
#
_symmetry.space_group_name_H-M   'P 1'
#
loop_
_entity.id
_entity.type
_entity.pdbx_description
1 polymer ?
#
loop_
_entity_poly.entity_id
_entity_poly.type
_entity_poly.pdbx_seq_one_letter_code
_entity_poly.pdbx_strand_id
1 'polypeptide(L)'
;MTPTFESLAAHCGIALPPMLTRLLTDRRTRYGANREDWQANWREYTLRAQPLLSSVYDFEWIDAAKAERIVEEWLHPRFQDGRAFLPFAISGAGDAYCLMRNAAGDTAGAGMVWHDRGDSAMEAASFEQFVFARLVESALDFEHLLDDFSPAQARDCVLADFAAAAAYLPEAAADALRALAAAAEPVEDDSTGMIGEGVAAQALSIYPAFQFPRFVVVPRWECE
;
A
#
# COMPACT_ATOMS: atom_id res chain seq x y z
N MET A 1 12.26 19.87 -14.84
CA MET A 1 11.56 18.66 -15.33
C MET A 1 10.57 18.27 -14.25
N THR A 2 9.36 17.82 -14.62
CA THR A 2 8.43 17.25 -13.65
C THR A 2 8.98 15.90 -13.20
N PRO A 3 9.11 15.62 -11.90
CA PRO A 3 9.63 14.34 -11.43
C PRO A 3 8.71 13.19 -11.86
N THR A 4 9.31 12.05 -12.21
CA THR A 4 8.59 10.79 -12.40
C THR A 4 9.08 9.76 -11.38
N PHE A 5 8.30 8.70 -11.17
CA PHE A 5 8.74 7.63 -10.27
C PHE A 5 9.99 6.94 -10.80
N GLU A 6 10.16 6.82 -12.12
CA GLU A 6 11.36 6.24 -12.74
C GLU A 6 12.61 7.08 -12.46
N SER A 7 12.52 8.41 -12.59
CA SER A 7 13.65 9.29 -12.26
C SER A 7 13.97 9.25 -10.76
N LEU A 8 12.94 9.23 -9.91
CA LEU A 8 13.12 9.18 -8.46
C LEU A 8 13.70 7.85 -8.00
N ALA A 9 13.26 6.74 -8.60
CA ALA A 9 13.80 5.40 -8.36
C ALA A 9 15.27 5.29 -8.73
N ALA A 10 15.65 5.82 -9.89
CA ALA A 10 17.05 5.90 -10.31
C ALA A 10 17.87 6.77 -9.34
N HIS A 11 17.33 7.90 -8.89
CA HIS A 11 17.96 8.77 -7.91
C HIS A 11 18.18 8.08 -6.55
N CYS A 12 17.17 7.36 -6.05
CA CYS A 12 17.24 6.63 -4.79
C CYS A 12 18.08 5.34 -4.89
N GLY A 13 18.42 4.89 -6.10
CA GLY A 13 19.08 3.60 -6.33
C GLY A 13 18.21 2.42 -5.89
N ILE A 14 16.89 2.53 -6.09
CA ILE A 14 15.88 1.50 -5.76
C ILE A 14 15.13 1.17 -7.04
N ALA A 15 15.13 -0.10 -7.44
CA ALA A 15 14.40 -0.51 -8.64
C ALA A 15 12.88 -0.40 -8.42
N LEU A 16 12.15 0.13 -9.41
CA LEU A 16 10.69 0.10 -9.39
C LEU A 16 10.18 -1.32 -9.62
N PRO A 17 9.33 -1.85 -8.74
CA PRO A 17 8.66 -3.13 -8.95
C PRO A 17 7.85 -3.10 -10.25
N PRO A 18 7.92 -4.16 -11.09
CA PRO A 18 7.15 -4.23 -12.33
C PRO A 18 5.65 -4.02 -12.13
N MET A 19 5.09 -4.51 -11.02
CA MET A 19 3.70 -4.28 -10.64
C MET A 19 3.40 -2.78 -10.47
N LEU A 20 4.22 -2.04 -9.71
CA LEU A 20 4.02 -0.61 -9.50
C LEU A 20 4.12 0.17 -10.82
N THR A 21 5.08 -0.17 -11.69
CA THR A 21 5.19 0.43 -13.02
C THR A 21 3.90 0.25 -13.84
N ARG A 22 3.30 -0.94 -13.80
CA ARG A 22 2.01 -1.19 -14.47
C ARG A 22 0.87 -0.38 -13.86
N LEU A 23 0.78 -0.29 -12.53
CA LEU A 23 -0.25 0.50 -11.86
C LEU A 23 -0.16 2.00 -12.21
N LEU A 24 1.05 2.55 -12.27
CA LEU A 24 1.30 3.93 -12.68
C LEU A 24 0.89 4.16 -14.15
N THR A 25 1.28 3.24 -15.04
CA THR A 25 0.95 3.29 -16.48
C THR A 25 -0.56 3.26 -16.70
N ASP A 26 -1.25 2.37 -16.00
CA ASP A 26 -2.70 2.19 -16.10
C ASP A 26 -3.49 3.22 -15.28
N ARG A 27 -2.80 4.17 -14.63
CA ARG A 27 -3.38 5.22 -13.76
C ARG A 27 -4.21 4.69 -12.59
N ARG A 28 -3.89 3.49 -12.11
CA ARG A 28 -4.57 2.86 -10.96
C ARG A 28 -4.16 3.47 -9.61
N THR A 29 -3.19 4.40 -9.59
CA THR A 29 -2.78 5.15 -8.38
C THR A 29 -3.35 6.57 -8.30
N ARG A 30 -4.29 6.95 -9.19
CA ARG A 30 -4.82 8.32 -9.27
C ARG A 30 -6.18 8.49 -8.60
N TYR A 31 -6.34 9.61 -7.89
CA TYR A 31 -7.57 10.09 -7.28
C TYR A 31 -8.35 10.99 -8.27
N GLY A 32 -9.08 10.38 -9.21
CA GLY A 32 -9.82 11.10 -10.24
C GLY A 32 -8.95 11.91 -11.20
N ALA A 33 -9.56 12.85 -11.92
CA ALA A 33 -8.90 13.78 -12.83
C ALA A 33 -8.18 14.91 -12.09
N ASN A 34 -8.75 15.36 -10.98
CA ASN A 34 -8.23 16.42 -10.11
C ASN A 34 -8.91 16.36 -8.73
N ARG A 35 -8.55 17.29 -7.84
CA ARG A 35 -9.09 17.35 -6.48
C ARG A 35 -10.60 17.56 -6.42
N GLU A 36 -11.17 18.40 -7.28
CA GLU A 36 -12.62 18.67 -7.30
C GLU A 36 -13.39 17.42 -7.71
N ASP A 37 -12.88 16.70 -8.71
CA ASP A 37 -13.42 15.42 -9.16
C ASP A 37 -13.37 14.36 -8.06
N TRP A 38 -12.23 14.24 -7.37
CA TRP A 38 -12.13 13.35 -6.20
C TRP A 38 -13.14 13.74 -5.11
N GLN A 39 -13.23 15.01 -4.73
CA GLN A 39 -14.16 15.47 -3.70
C GLN A 39 -15.63 15.18 -4.04
N ALA A 40 -16.00 15.25 -5.31
CA ALA A 40 -17.36 14.96 -5.76
C ALA A 40 -17.67 13.46 -5.82
N ASN A 41 -16.68 12.63 -6.18
CA ASN A 41 -16.92 11.25 -6.63
C ASN A 41 -16.18 10.17 -5.81
N TRP A 42 -15.46 10.54 -4.74
CA TRP A 42 -14.60 9.63 -3.98
C TRP A 42 -15.32 8.33 -3.57
N ARG A 43 -16.58 8.42 -3.12
CA ARG A 43 -17.36 7.26 -2.70
C ARG A 43 -17.56 6.24 -3.83
N GLU A 44 -17.93 6.73 -5.02
CA GLU A 44 -18.12 5.89 -6.20
C GLU A 44 -16.78 5.30 -6.67
N TYR A 45 -15.71 6.07 -6.56
CA TYR A 45 -14.36 5.63 -6.89
C TYR A 45 -13.87 4.52 -5.96
N THR A 46 -14.06 4.64 -4.65
CA THR A 46 -13.72 3.59 -3.68
C THR A 46 -14.51 2.30 -3.93
N LEU A 47 -15.81 2.39 -4.24
CA LEU A 47 -16.63 1.23 -4.63
C LEU A 47 -16.16 0.53 -5.93
N ARG A 48 -15.29 1.16 -6.72
CA ARG A 48 -14.73 0.62 -7.96
C ARG A 48 -13.24 0.37 -7.89
N ALA A 49 -12.64 0.40 -6.70
CA ALA A 49 -11.20 0.27 -6.51
C ALA A 49 -10.42 1.26 -7.37
N GLN A 50 -10.78 2.55 -7.26
CA GLN A 50 -10.06 3.64 -7.89
C GLN A 50 -9.73 4.73 -6.84
N PRO A 51 -8.45 5.00 -6.57
CA PRO A 51 -7.30 4.19 -6.97
C PRO A 51 -7.38 2.77 -6.39
N LEU A 52 -6.61 1.83 -6.94
CA LEU A 52 -6.41 0.52 -6.32
C LEU A 52 -5.94 0.72 -4.87
N LEU A 53 -6.38 -0.11 -3.92
CA LEU A 53 -6.15 0.04 -2.48
C LEU A 53 -6.94 1.17 -1.82
N SER A 54 -7.97 1.70 -2.47
CA SER A 54 -8.88 2.68 -1.86
C SER A 54 -9.61 2.16 -0.62
N SER A 55 -9.74 0.84 -0.47
CA SER A 55 -10.34 0.22 0.72
C SER A 55 -9.36 -0.02 1.87
N VAL A 56 -8.05 0.14 1.64
CA VAL A 56 -7.02 -0.15 2.65
C VAL A 56 -7.00 0.95 3.71
N TYR A 57 -6.94 0.55 4.98
CA TYR A 57 -6.84 1.47 6.11
C TYR A 57 -5.60 2.36 5.98
N ASP A 58 -5.82 3.66 6.14
CA ASP A 58 -4.77 4.66 6.31
C ASP A 58 -3.68 4.60 5.23
N PHE A 59 -4.11 4.51 3.97
CA PHE A 59 -3.26 4.39 2.79
C PHE A 59 -3.67 5.38 1.70
N GLU A 60 -2.76 6.28 1.36
CA GLU A 60 -2.96 7.30 0.32
C GLU A 60 -1.85 7.27 -0.72
N TRP A 61 -2.15 6.99 -1.99
CA TRP A 61 -1.17 7.12 -3.06
C TRP A 61 -0.67 8.56 -3.17
N ILE A 62 0.62 8.70 -3.46
CA ILE A 62 1.22 9.99 -3.75
C ILE A 62 1.76 10.04 -5.17
N ASP A 63 1.83 11.25 -5.73
CA ASP A 63 2.53 11.47 -6.99
C ASP A 63 4.06 11.56 -6.78
N ALA A 64 4.80 11.50 -7.88
CA ALA A 64 6.26 11.56 -7.84
C ALA A 64 6.80 12.88 -7.26
N ALA A 65 6.05 13.99 -7.38
CA ALA A 65 6.47 15.29 -6.83
C ALA A 65 6.33 15.32 -5.30
N LYS A 66 5.28 14.71 -4.76
CA LYS A 66 5.13 14.52 -3.32
C LYS A 66 6.14 13.50 -2.79
N ALA A 67 6.40 12.41 -3.51
CA ALA A 67 7.44 11.45 -3.14
C ALA A 67 8.85 12.09 -3.11
N GLU A 68 9.21 12.87 -4.13
CA GLU A 68 10.48 13.61 -4.18
C GLU A 68 10.62 14.56 -2.98
N ARG A 69 9.58 15.32 -2.64
CA ARG A 69 9.61 16.19 -1.45
C ARG A 69 9.84 15.42 -0.16
N ILE A 70 9.18 14.27 0.03
CA ILE A 70 9.39 13.45 1.23
C ILE A 70 10.84 12.94 1.30
N VAL A 71 11.40 12.53 0.15
CA VAL A 71 12.81 12.13 0.06
C VAL A 71 13.71 13.31 0.47
N GLU A 72 13.59 14.47 -0.15
CA GLU A 72 14.48 15.61 0.11
C GLU A 72 14.37 16.18 1.53
N GLU A 73 13.14 16.24 2.07
CA GLU A 73 12.87 16.85 3.37
C GLU A 73 13.29 15.96 4.56
N TRP A 74 13.14 14.64 4.47
CA TRP A 74 13.37 13.78 5.65
C TRP A 74 13.97 12.41 5.31
N LEU A 75 13.54 11.75 4.23
CA LEU A 75 14.01 10.40 3.91
C LEU A 75 15.32 10.37 3.11
N HIS A 76 15.98 11.51 2.96
CA HIS A 76 17.24 11.63 2.24
C HIS A 76 18.31 10.81 2.99
N PRO A 77 19.16 10.03 2.29
CA PRO A 77 20.19 9.19 2.94
C PRO A 77 21.13 9.93 3.89
N ARG A 78 21.30 11.25 3.71
CA ARG A 78 22.08 12.11 4.62
C ARG A 78 21.55 12.15 6.05
N PHE A 79 20.23 11.99 6.21
CA PHE A 79 19.56 11.96 7.51
C PHE A 79 19.40 10.53 8.03
N GLN A 80 19.34 9.55 7.13
CA GLN A 80 18.92 8.19 7.46
C GLN A 80 20.08 7.19 7.49
N ASP A 81 21.27 7.61 7.97
CA ASP A 81 22.49 6.77 8.03
C ASP A 81 22.81 6.05 6.70
N GLY A 82 22.64 6.76 5.58
CA GLY A 82 22.89 6.23 4.23
C GLY A 82 21.80 5.31 3.68
N ARG A 83 20.74 5.03 4.46
CA ARG A 83 19.59 4.26 3.99
C ARG A 83 18.79 5.09 2.98
N ALA A 84 18.41 4.45 1.89
CA ALA A 84 17.58 5.06 0.85
C ALA A 84 16.17 4.48 0.92
N PHE A 85 15.19 5.35 0.66
CA PHE A 85 13.78 5.03 0.62
C PHE A 85 13.15 5.63 -0.62
N LEU A 86 12.18 4.93 -1.20
CA LEU A 86 11.37 5.45 -2.30
C LEU A 86 9.90 5.43 -1.87
N PRO A 87 9.35 6.56 -1.39
CA PRO A 87 7.95 6.67 -0.99
C PRO A 87 7.01 6.47 -2.17
N PHE A 88 5.91 5.76 -1.97
CA PHE A 88 4.86 5.58 -2.99
C PHE A 88 3.45 5.85 -2.47
N ALA A 89 3.27 5.88 -1.15
CA ALA A 89 2.04 6.28 -0.48
C ALA A 89 2.36 6.91 0.88
N ILE A 90 1.35 7.49 1.52
CA ILE A 90 1.41 8.00 2.89
C ILE A 90 0.21 7.54 3.72
N SER A 91 0.36 7.57 5.04
CA SER A 91 -0.78 7.57 5.96
C SER A 91 -1.38 8.98 6.08
N GLY A 92 -2.59 9.09 6.62
CA GLY A 92 -3.24 10.33 7.01
C GLY A 92 -2.49 11.06 8.14
N ALA A 93 -1.68 10.35 8.93
CA ALA A 93 -0.76 10.92 9.90
C ALA A 93 0.54 11.47 9.27
N GLY A 94 0.82 11.14 8.00
CA GLY A 94 1.99 11.60 7.27
C GLY A 94 3.21 10.66 7.32
N ASP A 95 3.03 9.42 7.78
CA ASP A 95 4.03 8.35 7.62
C ASP A 95 4.16 7.95 6.17
N ALA A 96 5.32 7.45 5.77
CA ALA A 96 5.60 7.14 4.37
C ALA A 96 5.65 5.63 4.13
N TYR A 97 4.79 5.12 3.25
CA TYR A 97 4.96 3.78 2.70
C TYR A 97 6.07 3.82 1.65
N CYS A 98 7.14 3.07 1.88
CA CYS A 98 8.35 3.13 1.08
C CYS A 98 8.75 1.78 0.51
N LEU A 99 9.30 1.83 -0.70
CA LEU A 99 10.15 0.79 -1.23
C LEU A 99 11.55 0.91 -0.62
N MET A 100 12.16 -0.24 -0.34
CA MET A 100 13.45 -0.34 0.36
C MET A 100 14.27 -1.47 -0.24
N ARG A 101 15.60 -1.30 -0.32
CA ARG A 101 16.49 -2.40 -0.69
C ARG A 101 16.48 -3.47 0.39
N ASN A 102 16.29 -4.73 -0.01
CA ASN A 102 16.60 -5.85 0.87
C ASN A 102 18.13 -6.03 1.01
N ALA A 103 18.57 -6.92 1.90
CA ALA A 103 19.99 -7.15 2.17
C ALA A 103 20.78 -7.66 0.94
N ALA A 104 20.11 -8.29 -0.03
CA ALA A 104 20.72 -8.75 -1.27
C ALA A 104 20.84 -7.65 -2.34
N GLY A 105 20.08 -6.55 -2.20
CA GLY A 105 20.07 -5.45 -3.15
C GLY A 105 19.29 -5.72 -4.45
N ASP A 106 18.77 -6.92 -4.62
CA ASP A 106 18.20 -7.40 -5.90
C ASP A 106 16.72 -7.01 -6.10
N THR A 107 15.94 -6.91 -5.02
CA THR A 107 14.52 -6.55 -5.07
C THR A 107 14.15 -5.54 -3.99
N ALA A 108 13.20 -4.66 -4.34
CA ALA A 108 12.64 -3.71 -3.39
C ALA A 108 11.53 -4.38 -2.58
N GLY A 109 11.74 -4.53 -1.28
CA GLY A 109 10.65 -4.81 -0.34
C GLY A 109 9.91 -3.53 0.01
N ALA A 110 8.84 -3.66 0.81
CA ALA A 110 7.98 -2.53 1.16
C ALA A 110 7.62 -2.53 2.65
N GLY A 111 7.35 -1.35 3.18
CA GLY A 111 6.87 -1.15 4.55
C GLY A 111 6.68 0.32 4.87
N MET A 112 6.10 0.61 6.02
CA MET A 112 5.90 1.98 6.49
C MET A 112 7.12 2.50 7.26
N VAL A 113 7.50 3.74 6.94
CA VAL A 113 8.50 4.52 7.65
C VAL A 113 7.78 5.57 8.46
N TRP A 114 7.87 5.41 9.78
CA TRP A 114 7.23 6.28 10.75
C TRP A 114 7.91 7.64 10.76
N HIS A 115 7.14 8.72 10.71
CA HIS A 115 7.69 10.07 10.74
C HIS A 115 8.10 10.51 12.15
N ASP A 116 7.53 9.87 13.18
CA ASP A 116 7.64 10.25 14.58
C ASP A 116 8.24 9.19 15.51
N ARG A 117 8.68 8.07 14.93
CA ARG A 117 9.28 6.96 15.68
C ARG A 117 10.72 6.75 15.22
N GLY A 118 11.60 6.53 16.20
CA GLY A 118 13.02 6.32 15.96
C GLY A 118 13.40 4.99 15.28
N ASP A 119 12.43 4.14 14.96
CA ASP A 119 12.66 2.87 14.26
C ASP A 119 11.49 2.46 13.37
N SER A 120 11.79 1.73 12.29
CA SER A 120 10.83 1.19 11.34
C SER A 120 11.24 -0.22 10.91
N ALA A 121 10.39 -0.90 10.15
CA ALA A 121 10.70 -2.21 9.59
C ALA A 121 10.15 -2.33 8.16
N MET A 122 10.79 -3.18 7.37
CA MET A 122 10.21 -3.67 6.14
C MET A 122 9.14 -4.70 6.52
N GLU A 123 7.96 -4.58 5.94
CA GLU A 123 6.80 -5.42 6.26
C GLU A 123 6.65 -6.58 5.28
N ALA A 124 7.17 -6.42 4.07
CA ALA A 124 7.10 -7.42 3.00
C ALA A 124 8.39 -7.48 2.18
N ALA A 125 8.75 -8.69 1.72
CA ALA A 125 9.94 -8.92 0.90
C ALA A 125 9.82 -8.33 -0.52
N SER A 126 8.59 -8.06 -0.97
CA SER A 126 8.29 -7.44 -2.25
C SER A 126 7.06 -6.55 -2.17
N PHE A 127 6.87 -5.70 -3.18
CA PHE A 127 5.69 -4.86 -3.29
C PHE A 127 4.40 -5.67 -3.52
N GLU A 128 4.47 -6.76 -4.29
CA GLU A 128 3.33 -7.67 -4.51
C GLU A 128 2.88 -8.31 -3.19
N GLN A 129 3.84 -8.77 -2.36
CA GLN A 129 3.53 -9.32 -1.04
C GLN A 129 2.90 -8.27 -0.14
N PHE A 130 3.40 -7.02 -0.16
CA PHE A 130 2.81 -5.92 0.60
C PHE A 130 1.36 -5.65 0.18
N VAL A 131 1.12 -5.49 -1.12
CA VAL A 131 -0.22 -5.23 -1.66
C VAL A 131 -1.18 -6.37 -1.29
N PHE A 132 -0.75 -7.62 -1.47
CA PHE A 132 -1.56 -8.77 -1.11
C PHE A 132 -1.88 -8.80 0.39
N ALA A 133 -0.89 -8.57 1.26
CA ALA A 133 -1.10 -8.56 2.71
C ALA A 133 -2.10 -7.48 3.14
N ARG A 134 -1.97 -6.25 2.63
CA ARG A 134 -2.91 -5.15 2.92
C ARG A 134 -4.35 -5.48 2.53
N LEU A 135 -4.53 -6.17 1.41
CA LEU A 135 -5.84 -6.60 0.94
C LEU A 135 -6.44 -7.69 1.84
N VAL A 136 -5.64 -8.69 2.23
CA VAL A 136 -6.11 -9.73 3.16
C VAL A 136 -6.46 -9.13 4.52
N GLU A 137 -5.67 -8.19 5.02
CA GLU A 137 -5.95 -7.46 6.26
C GLU A 137 -7.23 -6.64 6.15
N SER A 138 -7.46 -5.95 5.03
CA SER A 138 -8.71 -5.19 4.81
C SER A 138 -9.95 -6.11 4.73
N ALA A 139 -9.77 -7.37 4.32
CA ALA A 139 -10.86 -8.35 4.33
C ALA A 139 -11.13 -8.91 5.73
N LEU A 140 -10.08 -9.03 6.55
CA LEU A 140 -10.17 -9.44 7.94
C LEU A 140 -10.82 -8.34 8.79
N ASP A 141 -10.47 -7.09 8.52
CA ASP A 141 -10.96 -5.92 9.23
C ASP A 141 -11.08 -4.71 8.27
N PHE A 142 -12.31 -4.28 8.05
CA PHE A 142 -12.69 -3.08 7.31
C PHE A 142 -13.44 -2.06 8.19
N GLU A 143 -13.32 -2.13 9.52
CA GLU A 143 -14.06 -1.26 10.46
C GLU A 143 -13.96 0.22 10.09
N HIS A 144 -12.79 0.67 9.61
CA HIS A 144 -12.57 2.05 9.18
C HIS A 144 -13.45 2.52 8.01
N LEU A 145 -13.95 1.60 7.18
CA LEU A 145 -14.87 1.93 6.10
C LEU A 145 -16.28 2.20 6.63
N LEU A 146 -16.62 1.74 7.85
CA LEU A 146 -17.98 1.81 8.39
C LEU A 146 -18.40 3.23 8.79
N ASP A 147 -17.45 4.15 8.92
CA ASP A 147 -17.71 5.59 9.10
C ASP A 147 -18.49 6.18 7.92
N ASP A 148 -18.29 5.62 6.72
CA ASP A 148 -18.87 6.11 5.49
C ASP A 148 -19.78 5.08 4.80
N PHE A 149 -19.48 3.79 4.90
CA PHE A 149 -20.15 2.72 4.16
C PHE A 149 -20.94 1.81 5.09
N SER A 150 -22.08 1.27 4.61
CA SER A 150 -22.68 0.12 5.30
C SER A 150 -21.74 -1.10 5.25
N PRO A 151 -21.83 -2.09 6.15
CA PRO A 151 -20.99 -3.30 6.09
C PRO A 151 -20.99 -3.98 4.72
N ALA A 152 -22.15 -4.10 4.07
CA ALA A 152 -22.26 -4.66 2.72
C ALA A 152 -21.46 -3.85 1.68
N GLN A 153 -21.49 -2.53 1.76
CA GLN A 153 -20.71 -1.65 0.89
C GLN A 153 -19.21 -1.70 1.21
N ALA A 154 -18.82 -1.79 2.49
CA ALA A 154 -17.42 -1.96 2.89
C ALA A 154 -16.84 -3.27 2.32
N ARG A 155 -17.59 -4.37 2.45
CA ARG A 155 -17.28 -5.64 1.78
C ARG A 155 -17.14 -5.46 0.27
N ASP A 156 -18.07 -4.77 -0.39
CA ASP A 156 -18.01 -4.54 -1.83
C ASP A 156 -16.78 -3.72 -2.25
N CYS A 157 -16.34 -2.74 -1.45
CA CYS A 157 -15.09 -2.00 -1.67
C CYS A 157 -13.88 -2.94 -1.65
N VAL A 158 -13.76 -3.81 -0.63
CA VAL A 158 -12.65 -4.76 -0.52
C VAL A 158 -12.68 -5.78 -1.67
N LEU A 159 -13.86 -6.29 -2.04
CA LEU A 159 -14.01 -7.22 -3.17
C LEU A 159 -13.67 -6.57 -4.51
N ALA A 160 -14.01 -5.30 -4.71
CA ALA A 160 -13.62 -4.54 -5.90
C ALA A 160 -12.09 -4.42 -5.97
N ASP A 161 -11.43 -4.16 -4.84
CA ASP A 161 -9.98 -4.08 -4.75
C ASP A 161 -9.31 -5.45 -5.02
N PHE A 162 -9.90 -6.55 -4.56
CA PHE A 162 -9.43 -7.90 -4.85
C PHE A 162 -9.45 -8.18 -6.36
N ALA A 163 -10.60 -7.92 -6.99
CA ALA A 163 -10.79 -8.14 -8.42
C ALA A 163 -9.81 -7.27 -9.24
N ALA A 164 -9.62 -6.02 -8.84
CA ALA A 164 -8.69 -5.09 -9.47
C ALA A 164 -7.22 -5.54 -9.31
N ALA A 165 -6.79 -5.90 -8.11
CA ALA A 165 -5.42 -6.30 -7.81
C ALA A 165 -5.02 -7.60 -8.50
N ALA A 166 -5.95 -8.54 -8.67
CA ALA A 166 -5.70 -9.83 -9.31
C ALA A 166 -5.20 -9.72 -10.76
N ALA A 167 -5.39 -8.59 -11.45
CA ALA A 167 -4.84 -8.34 -12.79
C ALA A 167 -3.35 -7.97 -12.79
N TYR A 168 -2.79 -7.64 -11.62
CA TYR A 168 -1.43 -7.13 -11.46
C TYR A 168 -0.54 -8.04 -10.63
N LEU A 169 -1.13 -8.79 -9.70
CA LEU A 169 -0.43 -9.72 -8.83
C LEU A 169 0.04 -10.99 -9.57
N PRO A 170 1.06 -11.70 -9.04
CA PRO A 170 1.41 -13.04 -9.50
C PRO A 170 0.22 -14.01 -9.39
N GLU A 171 0.19 -15.02 -10.25
CA GLU A 171 -0.94 -15.95 -10.41
C GLU A 171 -1.39 -16.56 -9.08
N ALA A 172 -0.47 -17.08 -8.26
CA ALA A 172 -0.80 -17.66 -6.95
C ALA A 172 -1.49 -16.67 -5.99
N ALA A 173 -1.06 -15.40 -5.98
CA ALA A 173 -1.68 -14.36 -5.16
C ALA A 173 -3.02 -13.90 -5.74
N ALA A 174 -3.12 -13.79 -7.06
CA ALA A 174 -4.39 -13.49 -7.73
C ALA A 174 -5.44 -14.58 -7.48
N ASP A 175 -5.06 -15.84 -7.53
CA ASP A 175 -5.94 -16.98 -7.24
C ASP A 175 -6.36 -17.02 -5.77
N ALA A 176 -5.45 -16.69 -4.84
CA ALA A 176 -5.79 -16.58 -3.43
C ALA A 176 -6.83 -15.47 -3.18
N LEU A 177 -6.69 -14.29 -3.80
CA LEU A 177 -7.71 -13.23 -3.70
C LEU A 177 -9.06 -13.66 -4.28
N ARG A 178 -9.06 -14.38 -5.41
CA ARG A 178 -10.29 -14.93 -6.00
C ARG A 178 -10.95 -15.97 -5.09
N ALA A 179 -10.15 -16.82 -4.44
CA ALA A 179 -10.64 -17.82 -3.50
C ALA A 179 -11.25 -17.15 -2.25
N LEU A 180 -10.60 -16.12 -1.71
CA LEU A 180 -11.15 -15.33 -0.61
C LEU A 180 -12.46 -14.64 -0.99
N ALA A 181 -12.52 -14.02 -2.17
CA ALA A 181 -13.74 -13.39 -2.68
C ALA A 181 -14.90 -14.41 -2.84
N ALA A 182 -14.59 -15.64 -3.27
CA ALA A 182 -15.59 -16.71 -3.38
C ALA A 182 -16.03 -17.25 -2.01
N ALA A 183 -15.16 -17.18 -1.00
CA ALA A 183 -15.43 -17.61 0.37
C ALA A 183 -16.08 -16.52 1.24
N ALA A 184 -16.11 -15.26 0.77
CA ALA A 184 -16.66 -14.13 1.50
C ALA A 184 -18.16 -14.29 1.72
N GLU A 185 -18.54 -14.62 2.96
CA GLU A 185 -19.92 -14.76 3.38
C GLU A 185 -20.65 -13.40 3.32
N PRO A 186 -22.00 -13.40 3.27
CA PRO A 186 -22.78 -12.20 3.55
C PRO A 186 -22.38 -11.65 4.92
N VAL A 187 -22.25 -10.32 5.00
CA VAL A 187 -21.94 -9.62 6.25
C VAL A 187 -23.23 -9.17 6.92
N GLU A 188 -23.26 -9.26 8.25
CA GLU A 188 -24.33 -8.73 9.10
C GLU A 188 -24.11 -7.24 9.39
N ASP A 189 -25.11 -6.57 9.97
CA ASP A 189 -25.07 -5.11 10.20
C ASP A 189 -23.98 -4.68 11.21
N ASP A 190 -23.48 -5.59 12.04
CA ASP A 190 -22.42 -5.37 13.02
C ASP A 190 -21.06 -5.97 12.61
N SER A 191 -20.96 -6.51 11.40
CA SER A 191 -19.71 -7.10 10.90
C SER A 191 -18.66 -6.05 10.64
N THR A 192 -17.44 -6.29 11.12
CA THR A 192 -16.25 -5.47 10.87
C THR A 192 -15.28 -6.11 9.88
N GLY A 193 -15.59 -7.30 9.36
CA GLY A 193 -14.77 -8.02 8.38
C GLY A 193 -15.61 -9.01 7.58
N MET A 194 -15.04 -9.58 6.52
CA MET A 194 -15.69 -10.61 5.68
C MET A 194 -15.02 -11.98 5.73
N ILE A 195 -13.87 -12.10 6.41
CA ILE A 195 -13.19 -13.37 6.65
C ILE A 195 -12.69 -13.45 8.11
N GLY A 196 -12.57 -14.66 8.65
CA GLY A 196 -11.98 -14.87 9.97
C GLY A 196 -10.46 -14.98 9.95
N GLU A 197 -9.82 -14.82 11.13
CA GLU A 197 -8.36 -14.85 11.31
C GLU A 197 -7.69 -16.10 10.71
N GLY A 198 -8.30 -17.29 10.88
CA GLY A 198 -7.75 -18.54 10.33
C GLY A 198 -7.69 -18.56 8.81
N VAL A 199 -8.70 -17.99 8.15
CA VAL A 199 -8.76 -17.85 6.68
C VAL A 199 -7.72 -16.83 6.21
N ALA A 200 -7.62 -15.70 6.91
CA ALA A 200 -6.61 -14.67 6.64
C ALA A 200 -5.18 -15.24 6.77
N ALA A 201 -4.87 -15.93 7.86
CA ALA A 201 -3.58 -16.56 8.09
C ALA A 201 -3.23 -17.60 7.03
N GLN A 202 -4.21 -18.41 6.60
CA GLN A 202 -4.02 -19.36 5.51
C GLN A 202 -3.72 -18.65 4.18
N ALA A 203 -4.45 -17.59 3.86
CA ALA A 203 -4.19 -16.82 2.64
C ALA A 203 -2.82 -16.14 2.64
N LEU A 204 -2.41 -15.56 3.77
CA LEU A 204 -1.08 -14.94 3.93
C LEU A 204 0.07 -15.95 3.76
N SER A 205 -0.17 -17.24 4.04
CA SER A 205 0.85 -18.30 3.94
C SER A 205 1.30 -18.64 2.51
N ILE A 206 0.66 -18.10 1.47
CA ILE A 206 1.12 -18.26 0.09
C ILE A 206 2.49 -17.62 -0.15
N TYR A 207 2.81 -16.58 0.64
CA TYR A 207 4.13 -15.98 0.67
C TYR A 207 4.93 -16.59 1.83
N PRO A 208 6.24 -16.82 1.66
CA PRO A 208 7.10 -17.19 2.77
C PRO A 208 6.97 -16.18 3.92
N ALA A 209 6.99 -16.68 5.15
CA ALA A 209 7.05 -15.82 6.32
C ALA A 209 8.23 -14.86 6.18
N PHE A 210 7.93 -13.57 6.26
CA PHE A 210 8.92 -12.51 6.12
C PHE A 210 9.15 -11.86 7.47
N GLN A 211 10.40 -11.81 7.89
CA GLN A 211 10.82 -11.06 9.05
C GLN A 211 12.05 -10.26 8.66
N PHE A 212 11.94 -8.95 8.81
CA PHE A 212 13.05 -8.03 8.63
C PHE A 212 13.39 -7.39 9.98
N PRO A 213 14.68 -7.36 10.37
CA PRO A 213 15.08 -6.63 11.56
C PRO A 213 14.63 -5.18 11.48
N ARG A 214 14.06 -4.67 12.57
CA ARG A 214 13.80 -3.23 12.69
C ARG A 214 15.10 -2.46 12.52
N PHE A 215 15.01 -1.30 11.91
CA PHE A 215 16.14 -0.40 11.69
C PHE A 215 15.82 0.98 12.21
N VAL A 216 16.87 1.69 12.63
CA VAL A 216 16.77 3.08 13.09
C VAL A 216 16.32 3.98 11.94
N VAL A 217 15.45 4.92 12.27
CA VAL A 217 14.99 5.99 11.39
C VAL A 217 15.11 7.28 12.19
N VAL A 218 15.67 8.32 11.56
CA VAL A 218 15.70 9.65 12.16
C VAL A 218 14.32 10.28 11.97
N PRO A 219 13.62 10.68 13.05
CA PRO A 219 12.31 11.32 12.95
C PRO A 219 12.35 12.58 12.10
N ARG A 220 11.23 12.89 11.44
CA ARG A 220 11.13 13.99 10.47
C ARG A 220 11.57 15.34 11.05
N TRP A 221 11.21 15.65 12.29
CA TRP A 221 11.53 16.94 12.92
C TRP A 221 13.01 17.12 13.28
N GLU A 222 13.82 16.06 13.18
CA GLU A 222 15.28 16.11 13.42
C GLU A 222 16.07 16.28 12.12
N CYS A 223 15.40 16.30 10.97
CA CYS A 223 16.00 16.46 9.64
C CYS A 223 16.05 17.95 9.25
N GLU A 224 17.16 18.63 9.58
CA GLU A 224 17.44 20.04 9.22
C GLU A 224 18.60 20.19 8.22
#